data_AF-A0A0N1C0H2-F1
#
_entry.id   AF-A0A0N1C0H2-F1
#
_cell.length_a   1.000
_cell.length_b   1.000
_cell.length_c   1.000
_cell.angle_alpha   90.00
_cell.angle_beta   90.00
_cell.angle_gamma   90.00
#
_symmetry.space_group_name_H-M   'P 1'
#
loop_
_entity.id
_entity.type
_entity.pdbx_description
1 polymer ?
#
loop_
_entity_poly.entity_id
_entity_poly.type
_entity_poly.pdbx_seq_one_letter_code
_entity_poly.pdbx_strand_id
1 'polypeptide(L)'
;MGERTNGNITIVAGLPEANGVKVDGHATVSRRREIAERLRKQGWSYRRIADALSVSYATIQVWLDDPPIRAPVEPLRVAINPPRLSVVASTEPRISATTSPIPAPNHAELMEKIGQLAEEQRRQAEAMQAMEKRLLRTLREEIKVLGQKLMETIKTLKPKSKTTPKEPA
;
A
#
# COMPACT_ATOMS: atom_id res chain seq x y z
N MET A 1 -25.92 31.48 -9.16
CA MET A 1 -25.62 30.13 -9.70
C MET A 1 -24.19 29.79 -9.39
N GLY A 2 -23.94 28.63 -8.80
CA GLY A 2 -22.60 28.17 -8.42
C GLY A 2 -22.66 27.16 -7.29
N GLU A 3 -23.51 26.13 -7.41
CA GLU A 3 -23.42 24.95 -6.57
C GLU A 3 -22.07 24.29 -6.81
N ARG A 4 -21.22 24.27 -5.78
CA ARG A 4 -20.05 23.39 -5.73
C ARG A 4 -20.30 22.39 -4.62
N THR A 5 -20.90 21.27 -5.02
CA THR A 5 -20.99 20.04 -4.26
C THR A 5 -19.58 19.52 -4.00
N ASN A 6 -19.00 19.87 -2.85
CA ASN A 6 -17.83 19.18 -2.35
C ASN A 6 -18.31 17.86 -1.74
N GLY A 7 -18.21 16.82 -2.56
CA GLY A 7 -18.60 15.46 -2.21
C GLY A 7 -17.93 14.98 -0.93
N ASN A 8 -18.75 14.34 -0.10
CA ASN A 8 -18.38 13.61 1.10
C ASN A 8 -17.23 12.64 0.83
N ILE A 9 -16.03 12.95 1.33
CA ILE A 9 -15.01 11.94 1.56
C ILE A 9 -15.17 11.47 3.01
N THR A 10 -15.86 10.36 3.19
CA THR A 10 -15.85 9.64 4.47
C THR A 10 -14.52 8.89 4.56
N ILE A 11 -13.52 9.46 5.22
CA ILE A 11 -12.31 8.71 5.57
C ILE A 11 -12.69 7.82 6.75
N VAL A 12 -13.04 6.57 6.46
CA VAL A 12 -13.19 5.53 7.49
C VAL A 12 -11.78 5.21 7.99
N ALA A 13 -11.38 5.91 9.06
CA ALA A 13 -10.23 5.57 9.88
C ALA A 13 -10.56 4.29 10.67
N GLY A 14 -10.43 3.17 9.98
CA GLY A 14 -10.61 1.84 10.54
C GLY A 14 -9.62 0.91 9.86
N LEU A 15 -8.52 0.65 10.56
CA LEU A 15 -7.48 -0.31 10.23
C LEU A 15 -8.05 -1.73 10.44
N PRO A 16 -8.19 -2.59 9.42
CA PRO A 16 -8.05 -4.03 9.64
C PRO A 16 -6.60 -4.39 9.34
N GLU A 17 -5.98 -5.03 10.31
CA GLU A 17 -4.61 -5.49 10.27
C GLU A 17 -4.30 -6.24 8.96
N ALA A 18 -3.13 -5.92 8.43
CA ALA A 18 -2.53 -6.62 7.33
C ALA A 18 -2.23 -8.07 7.75
N ASN A 19 -3.16 -8.98 7.48
CA ASN A 19 -2.81 -10.37 7.31
C ASN A 19 -1.87 -10.45 6.10
N GLY A 20 -0.57 -10.58 6.40
CA GLY A 20 0.51 -10.67 5.44
C GLY A 20 0.37 -11.91 4.58
N VAL A 21 -0.35 -11.79 3.47
CA VAL A 21 -0.30 -12.78 2.39
C VAL A 21 1.01 -12.53 1.65
N LYS A 22 2.08 -13.21 2.07
CA LYS A 22 3.30 -13.35 1.26
C LYS A 22 2.94 -14.26 0.09
N VAL A 23 2.63 -13.66 -1.06
CA VAL A 23 2.42 -14.42 -2.30
C VAL A 23 3.80 -14.75 -2.86
N ASP A 24 4.16 -16.03 -2.84
CA ASP A 24 5.42 -16.53 -3.39
C ASP A 24 5.61 -16.04 -4.84
N GLY A 25 6.84 -15.62 -5.16
CA GLY A 25 7.20 -15.05 -6.47
C GLY A 25 7.00 -15.98 -7.68
N HIS A 26 6.61 -17.24 -7.44
CA HIS A 26 6.30 -18.25 -8.44
C HIS A 26 4.80 -18.47 -8.70
N ALA A 27 3.91 -17.65 -8.16
CA ALA A 27 2.49 -17.72 -8.52
C ALA A 27 2.29 -17.39 -10.02
N THR A 28 1.56 -18.24 -10.73
CA THR A 28 1.19 -18.00 -12.14
C THR A 28 0.45 -16.67 -12.27
N VAL A 29 0.60 -16.00 -13.40
CA VAL A 29 -0.02 -14.67 -13.66
C VAL A 29 -1.54 -14.71 -13.40
N SER A 30 -2.19 -15.81 -13.77
CA SER A 30 -3.62 -16.04 -13.52
C SER A 30 -3.97 -16.08 -12.02
N ARG A 31 -3.12 -16.72 -11.20
CA ARG A 31 -3.33 -16.77 -9.75
C ARG A 31 -3.14 -15.41 -9.08
N ARG A 32 -2.16 -14.62 -9.55
CA ARG A 32 -1.95 -13.25 -9.07
C ARG A 32 -3.10 -12.33 -9.44
N ARG A 33 -3.70 -12.48 -10.63
CA ARG A 33 -4.93 -11.76 -11.02
C ARG A 33 -6.12 -12.08 -10.11
N GLU A 34 -6.37 -13.35 -9.83
CA GLU A 34 -7.46 -13.76 -8.92
C GLU A 34 -7.30 -13.17 -7.51
N ILE A 35 -6.06 -13.15 -7.00
CA ILE A 35 -5.74 -12.54 -5.70
C ILE A 35 -5.93 -11.03 -5.76
N ALA A 36 -5.51 -10.37 -6.84
CA ALA A 36 -5.70 -8.93 -7.05
C ALA A 36 -7.19 -8.53 -7.05
N GLU A 37 -8.04 -9.30 -7.74
CA GLU A 37 -9.50 -9.11 -7.74
C GLU A 37 -10.12 -9.28 -6.34
N ARG A 38 -9.70 -10.31 -5.60
CA ARG A 38 -10.17 -10.53 -4.23
C ARG A 38 -9.78 -9.37 -3.31
N LEU A 39 -8.53 -8.89 -3.39
CA LEU A 39 -8.06 -7.75 -2.61
C LEU A 39 -8.81 -6.47 -2.99
N ARG A 40 -9.13 -6.27 -4.27
CA ARG A 40 -9.95 -5.13 -4.71
C ARG A 40 -11.36 -5.16 -4.13
N LYS A 41 -12.01 -6.33 -4.12
CA LYS A 41 -13.32 -6.54 -3.46
C LYS A 41 -13.29 -6.26 -1.96
N GLN A 42 -12.13 -6.48 -1.33
CA GLN A 42 -11.88 -6.13 0.08
C GLN A 42 -11.57 -4.63 0.30
N GLY A 43 -11.65 -3.80 -0.74
CA GLY A 43 -11.43 -2.35 -0.65
C GLY A 43 -9.96 -1.93 -0.72
N TRP A 44 -9.04 -2.84 -1.11
CA TRP A 44 -7.64 -2.47 -1.24
C TRP A 44 -7.42 -1.51 -2.41
N SER A 45 -6.52 -0.55 -2.21
CA SER A 45 -6.07 0.37 -3.26
C SER A 45 -5.15 -0.36 -4.25
N TYR A 46 -5.20 0.02 -5.53
CA TYR A 46 -4.34 -0.50 -6.60
C TYR A 46 -2.85 -0.49 -6.25
N ARG A 47 -2.36 0.58 -5.60
CA ARG A 47 -0.97 0.71 -5.15
C ARG A 47 -0.58 -0.35 -4.12
N ARG A 48 -1.42 -0.58 -3.11
CA ARG A 48 -1.19 -1.63 -2.09
C ARG A 48 -1.21 -3.05 -2.69
N ILE A 49 -2.06 -3.29 -3.68
CA ILE A 49 -2.12 -4.58 -4.38
C ILE A 49 -0.84 -4.81 -5.19
N ALA A 50 -0.35 -3.76 -5.87
CA ALA A 50 0.91 -3.79 -6.61
C ALA A 50 2.10 -4.12 -5.70
N ASP A 51 2.18 -3.46 -4.54
CA ASP A 51 3.22 -3.72 -3.53
C ASP A 51 3.10 -5.15 -2.96
N ALA A 52 1.89 -5.64 -2.68
CA ALA A 52 1.66 -6.97 -2.11
C ALA A 52 1.97 -8.12 -3.09
N LEU A 53 1.78 -7.90 -4.39
CA LEU A 53 2.03 -8.90 -5.44
C LEU A 53 3.40 -8.75 -6.11
N SER A 54 4.19 -7.75 -5.72
CA SER A 54 5.46 -7.37 -6.36
C SER A 54 5.31 -7.18 -7.88
N VAL A 55 4.23 -6.52 -8.29
CA VAL A 55 3.85 -6.31 -9.69
C VAL A 55 3.64 -4.82 -9.92
N SER A 56 3.95 -4.32 -11.11
CA SER A 56 3.81 -2.88 -11.40
C SER A 56 2.35 -2.41 -11.26
N TYR A 57 2.17 -1.16 -10.84
CA TYR A 57 0.86 -0.53 -10.75
C TYR A 57 0.07 -0.62 -12.06
N ALA A 58 0.74 -0.34 -13.19
CA ALA A 58 0.14 -0.40 -14.52
C ALA A 58 -0.38 -1.80 -14.85
N THR A 59 0.33 -2.85 -14.44
CA THR A 59 -0.09 -4.24 -14.63
C THR A 59 -1.33 -4.57 -13.81
N ILE A 60 -1.39 -4.13 -12.55
CA ILE A 60 -2.59 -4.31 -11.70
C ILE A 60 -3.78 -3.55 -12.27
N GLN A 61 -3.57 -2.34 -12.81
CA GLN A 61 -4.63 -1.59 -13.49
C GLN A 61 -5.16 -2.39 -14.69
N VAL A 62 -4.31 -2.85 -15.60
CA VAL A 62 -4.74 -3.66 -16.75
C VAL A 62 -5.51 -4.93 -16.33
N TRP A 63 -5.15 -5.56 -15.21
CA TRP A 63 -5.83 -6.78 -14.75
C TRP A 63 -7.21 -6.56 -14.15
N LEU A 64 -7.43 -5.41 -13.51
CA LEU A 64 -8.63 -5.10 -12.73
C LEU A 64 -9.58 -4.14 -13.42
N ASP A 65 -9.08 -3.38 -14.40
CA ASP A 65 -9.83 -2.41 -15.20
C ASP A 65 -10.38 -3.06 -16.49
N ASP A 66 -10.31 -4.40 -16.63
CA ASP A 66 -10.99 -5.16 -17.69
C ASP A 66 -12.50 -4.88 -17.62
N PRO A 67 -13.07 -4.06 -18.53
CA PRO A 67 -14.49 -3.79 -18.54
C PRO A 67 -15.21 -4.98 -19.20
N PRO A 68 -16.40 -5.40 -18.74
CA PRO A 68 -17.28 -6.19 -19.59
C PRO A 68 -17.71 -5.30 -20.75
N ILE A 69 -17.07 -5.50 -21.91
CA ILE A 69 -17.38 -5.00 -23.26
C ILE A 69 -18.54 -3.99 -23.32
N ARG A 70 -18.21 -2.70 -23.41
CA ARG A 70 -19.00 -1.71 -24.17
C ARG A 70 -18.09 -0.81 -24.99
N ALA A 71 -18.00 -1.19 -26.27
CA ALA A 71 -17.68 -0.42 -27.47
C ALA A 71 -16.23 0.13 -27.66
N PRO A 72 -15.75 0.14 -28.91
CA PRO A 72 -14.34 0.32 -29.25
C PRO A 72 -13.98 1.80 -29.41
N VAL A 73 -12.94 2.24 -28.70
CA VAL A 73 -12.17 3.41 -29.11
C VAL A 73 -10.84 2.88 -29.65
N GLU A 74 -10.67 3.13 -30.94
CA GLU A 74 -9.57 2.83 -31.83
C GLU A 74 -8.16 2.86 -31.16
N PRO A 75 -7.38 1.77 -31.21
CA PRO A 75 -5.95 1.85 -30.92
C PRO A 75 -5.22 2.36 -32.17
N LEU A 76 -4.68 3.59 -32.11
CA LEU A 76 -3.66 4.04 -33.07
C LEU A 76 -2.46 3.10 -32.94
N ARG A 77 -2.36 2.18 -33.91
CA ARG A 77 -1.26 1.24 -34.07
C ARG A 77 0.03 2.03 -34.32
N VAL A 78 0.94 2.04 -33.34
CA VAL A 78 2.36 2.30 -33.62
C VAL A 78 2.89 1.03 -34.29
N ALA A 79 2.72 0.97 -35.60
CA ALA A 79 3.33 -0.05 -36.43
C ALA A 79 4.83 0.25 -36.55
N ILE A 80 5.64 -0.59 -35.93
CA ILE A 80 7.06 -0.70 -36.24
C ILE A 80 7.17 -1.34 -37.63
N ASN A 81 7.65 -0.58 -38.61
CA ASN A 81 8.23 -1.11 -39.84
C ASN A 81 9.43 -0.22 -40.25
N PRO A 82 10.62 -0.78 -40.51
CA PRO A 82 11.77 -0.04 -41.05
C PRO A 82 11.76 -0.08 -42.60
N PRO A 83 12.82 0.41 -43.27
CA PRO A 83 13.01 1.78 -43.78
C PRO A 83 12.70 1.89 -45.29
N ARG A 84 12.20 3.04 -45.78
CA ARG A 84 12.33 3.41 -47.20
C ARG A 84 12.49 4.92 -47.41
N LEU A 85 13.57 5.27 -48.11
CA LEU A 85 13.90 6.57 -48.66
C LEU A 85 12.91 6.98 -49.76
N SER A 86 12.41 8.21 -49.71
CA SER A 86 11.95 9.07 -50.82
C SER A 86 11.33 10.34 -50.18
N VAL A 87 12.01 11.49 -50.13
CA VAL A 87 12.24 12.49 -51.19
C VAL A 87 10.97 13.25 -51.59
N VAL A 88 11.04 14.58 -51.38
CA VAL A 88 10.14 15.73 -51.70
C VAL A 88 8.77 15.74 -50.98
N ALA A 89 8.26 16.84 -50.42
CA ALA A 89 8.47 18.24 -50.69
C ALA A 89 8.14 19.13 -49.47
N SER A 90 8.87 20.24 -49.38
CA SER A 90 8.58 21.38 -48.51
C SER A 90 7.13 21.85 -48.61
N THR A 91 6.50 22.11 -47.46
CA THR A 91 5.78 23.37 -47.18
C THR A 91 5.65 23.51 -45.66
N GLU A 92 6.26 24.56 -45.16
CA GLU A 92 6.29 25.02 -43.78
C GLU A 92 4.89 25.49 -43.35
N PRO A 93 4.47 25.23 -42.11
CA PRO A 93 3.96 26.33 -41.31
C PRO A 93 4.73 26.42 -39.99
N ARG A 94 5.41 27.55 -39.89
CA ARG A 94 6.15 28.11 -38.76
C ARG A 94 5.27 28.18 -37.51
N ILE A 95 5.41 27.21 -36.60
CA ILE A 95 4.95 27.37 -35.21
C ILE A 95 6.17 27.82 -34.42
N SER A 96 6.20 29.10 -34.08
CA SER A 96 7.22 29.72 -33.24
C SER A 96 7.45 28.88 -31.98
N ALA A 97 8.62 28.27 -31.89
CA ALA A 97 9.13 27.69 -30.65
C ALA A 97 9.31 28.85 -29.65
N THR A 98 8.32 29.04 -28.77
CA THR A 98 8.52 29.81 -27.54
C THR A 98 9.39 28.95 -26.63
N THR A 99 10.71 29.05 -26.79
CA THR A 99 11.66 28.56 -25.81
C THR A 99 11.49 29.42 -24.56
N SER A 100 10.67 28.95 -23.62
CA SER A 100 10.70 29.47 -22.25
C SER A 100 12.13 29.31 -21.71
N PRO A 101 12.77 30.36 -21.18
CA PRO A 101 14.04 30.21 -20.50
C PRO A 101 13.83 29.32 -19.27
N ILE A 102 14.59 28.24 -19.18
CA ILE A 102 14.67 27.39 -17.98
C ILE A 102 15.25 28.28 -16.87
N PRO A 103 14.52 28.58 -15.78
CA PRO A 103 15.09 29.34 -14.67
C PRO A 103 16.20 28.50 -14.02
N ALA A 104 17.37 29.10 -13.85
CA ALA A 104 18.49 28.48 -13.15
C ALA A 104 18.04 28.10 -11.73
N PRO A 105 18.37 26.89 -11.23
CA PRO A 105 18.01 26.50 -9.87
C PRO A 105 18.79 27.35 -8.87
N ASN A 106 18.07 28.08 -8.01
CA ASN A 106 18.66 28.77 -6.86
C ASN A 106 19.24 27.73 -5.89
N HIS A 107 20.54 27.41 -6.05
CA HIS A 107 21.24 26.38 -5.27
C HIS A 107 21.12 26.59 -3.74
N ALA A 108 20.98 27.85 -3.29
CA ALA A 108 20.75 28.19 -1.89
C ALA A 108 19.40 27.66 -1.35
N GLU A 109 18.30 27.83 -2.10
CA GLU A 109 16.97 27.35 -1.71
C GLU A 109 16.91 25.81 -1.70
N LEU A 110 17.66 25.15 -2.59
CA LEU A 110 17.76 23.69 -2.63
C LEU A 110 18.45 23.15 -1.36
N MET A 111 19.56 23.78 -0.95
CA MET A 111 20.27 23.37 0.28
C MET A 111 19.40 23.57 1.52
N GLU A 112 18.61 24.65 1.58
CA GLU A 112 17.65 24.87 2.66
C GLU A 112 16.56 23.78 2.69
N LYS A 113 16.00 23.42 1.53
CA LYS A 113 15.01 22.33 1.42
C LYS A 113 15.57 20.97 1.84
N ILE A 114 16.84 20.69 1.52
CA ILE A 114 17.52 19.46 1.96
C ILE A 114 17.66 19.45 3.49
N GLY A 115 18.01 20.59 4.09
CA GLY A 115 18.06 20.74 5.55
C GLY A 115 16.70 20.50 6.21
N GLN A 116 15.64 21.12 5.69
CA GLN A 116 14.27 20.92 6.17
C GLN A 116 13.83 19.46 6.04
N LEU A 117 14.17 18.79 4.94
CA LEU A 117 13.86 17.37 4.74
C LEU A 117 14.59 16.47 5.74
N ALA A 118 15.85 16.77 6.04
CA ALA A 118 16.63 16.02 7.03
C ALA A 118 16.07 16.17 8.44
N GLU A 119 15.62 17.38 8.81
CA GLU A 119 14.96 17.62 10.10
C GLU A 119 13.61 16.89 10.20
N GLU A 120 12.82 16.91 9.13
CA GLU A 120 11.53 16.22 9.09
C GLU A 120 11.72 14.70 9.18
N GLN A 121 12.72 14.14 8.47
CA GLN A 121 13.07 12.72 8.60
C GLN A 121 13.49 12.37 10.02
N ARG A 122 14.26 13.23 10.68
CA ARG A 122 14.67 13.01 12.07
C ARG A 122 13.47 13.03 13.01
N ARG A 123 12.56 13.99 12.88
CA ARG A 123 11.31 14.04 13.66
C ARG A 123 10.46 12.80 13.43
N GLN A 124 10.36 12.35 12.18
CA GLN A 124 9.64 11.13 11.84
C GLN A 124 10.29 9.90 12.48
N ALA A 125 11.62 9.79 12.45
CA ALA A 125 12.36 8.70 13.09
C ALA A 125 12.16 8.69 14.61
N GLU A 126 12.22 9.85 15.27
CA GLU A 126 11.97 10.00 16.70
C GLU A 126 10.53 9.61 17.07
N ALA A 127 9.54 10.01 16.26
CA ALA A 127 8.15 9.62 16.45
C ALA A 127 7.94 8.10 16.30
N MET A 128 8.58 7.47 15.31
CA MET A 128 8.53 6.01 15.13
C MET A 128 9.17 5.27 16.32
N GLN A 129 10.32 5.73 16.81
CA GLN A 129 10.95 5.15 17.99
C GLN A 129 10.10 5.29 19.26
N ALA A 130 9.42 6.43 19.43
CA ALA A 130 8.50 6.62 20.55
C ALA A 130 7.31 5.67 20.46
N MET A 131 6.76 5.47 19.27
CA MET A 131 5.69 4.52 19.01
C MET A 131 6.14 3.08 19.29
N GLU A 132 7.31 2.69 18.78
CA GLU A 132 7.89 1.37 19.01
C GLU A 132 8.05 1.07 20.51
N LYS A 133 8.60 2.01 21.28
CA LYS A 133 8.74 1.87 22.73
C LYS A 133 7.39 1.68 23.44
N ARG A 134 6.35 2.39 22.99
CA ARG A 134 4.99 2.22 23.52
C ARG A 134 4.43 0.84 23.18
N LEU A 135 4.54 0.40 21.93
CA LEU A 135 4.06 -0.91 21.49
C LEU A 135 4.72 -2.05 22.26
N LEU A 136 6.05 -2.00 22.43
CA LEU A 136 6.78 -3.01 23.20
C LEU A 136 6.37 -3.04 24.67
N ARG A 137 6.02 -1.88 25.26
CA ARG A 137 5.51 -1.82 26.64
C ARG A 137 4.13 -2.47 26.73
N THR A 138 3.20 -2.10 25.86
CA THR A 138 1.85 -2.68 25.83
C THR A 138 1.91 -4.19 25.64
N LEU A 139 2.73 -4.67 24.70
CA LEU A 139 2.88 -6.11 24.44
C LEU A 139 3.42 -6.87 25.66
N ARG A 140 4.39 -6.30 26.40
CA ARG A 140 4.88 -6.90 27.65
C ARG A 140 3.80 -6.95 28.73
N GLU A 141 2.98 -5.91 28.84
CA GLU A 141 1.88 -5.86 29.80
C GLU A 141 0.80 -6.89 29.45
N GLU A 142 0.43 -7.01 28.17
CA GLU A 142 -0.52 -8.01 27.69
C GLU A 142 -0.03 -9.44 27.94
N ILE A 143 1.24 -9.74 27.64
CA ILE A 143 1.83 -11.06 27.94
C ILE A 143 1.73 -11.36 29.43
N LYS A 144 2.00 -10.37 30.30
CA LYS A 144 1.92 -10.55 31.75
C LYS A 144 0.47 -10.82 32.20
N VAL A 145 -0.49 -10.07 31.67
CA VAL A 145 -1.92 -10.26 31.97
C VAL A 145 -2.41 -11.63 31.48
N LEU A 146 -2.03 -12.04 30.27
CA LEU A 146 -2.36 -13.35 29.73
C LEU A 146 -1.75 -14.48 30.56
N GLY A 147 -0.48 -14.33 30.98
CA GLY A 147 0.18 -15.27 31.88
C GLY A 147 -0.50 -15.39 33.23
N GLN A 148 -0.96 -14.28 33.82
CA GLN A 148 -1.74 -14.28 35.06
C GLN A 148 -3.08 -14.99 34.88
N LYS A 149 -3.83 -14.65 33.83
CA LYS A 149 -5.11 -15.28 33.52
C LYS A 149 -4.97 -16.79 33.31
N LEU A 150 -3.91 -17.22 32.64
CA LEU A 150 -3.61 -18.64 32.44
C LEU A 150 -3.24 -19.34 33.76
N MET A 151 -2.50 -18.68 34.65
CA MET A 151 -2.24 -19.23 35.99
C MET A 151 -3.53 -19.33 36.83
N GLU A 152 -4.42 -18.35 36.73
CA GLU A 152 -5.72 -18.39 37.40
C GLU A 152 -6.58 -19.54 36.90
N THR A 153 -6.70 -19.72 35.58
CA THR A 153 -7.45 -20.86 35.02
C THR A 153 -6.85 -22.19 35.45
N ILE A 154 -5.52 -22.34 35.44
CA ILE A 154 -4.85 -23.56 35.96
C ILE A 154 -5.16 -23.78 37.45
N LYS A 155 -5.13 -22.73 38.27
CA LYS A 155 -5.49 -22.84 39.70
C LYS A 155 -6.93 -23.27 39.90
N THR A 156 -7.87 -22.75 39.09
CA THR A 156 -9.28 -23.16 39.15
C THR A 156 -9.50 -24.59 38.65
N LEU A 157 -8.66 -25.07 37.74
CA LEU A 157 -8.71 -26.42 37.19
C LEU A 157 -8.00 -27.45 38.06
N LYS A 158 -7.14 -27.05 39.01
CA LYS A 158 -6.46 -27.99 39.92
C LYS A 158 -7.48 -28.55 40.93
N PRO A 159 -7.91 -29.82 40.81
CA PRO A 159 -8.88 -30.37 41.74
C PRO A 159 -8.28 -30.41 43.15
N LYS A 160 -9.07 -30.01 44.16
CA LYS A 160 -8.79 -30.35 45.56
C LYS A 160 -8.76 -31.87 45.63
N SER A 161 -7.57 -32.47 45.68
CA SER A 161 -7.39 -33.87 46.06
C SER A 161 -7.89 -33.99 47.50
N LYS A 162 -9.16 -34.34 47.63
CA LYS A 162 -9.85 -34.59 48.88
C LYS A 162 -9.15 -35.80 49.50
N THR A 163 -8.35 -35.54 50.52
CA THR A 163 -7.89 -36.55 51.47
C THR A 163 -9.10 -37.29 52.00
N THR A 164 -9.25 -38.55 51.60
CA THR A 164 -10.16 -39.49 52.25
C THR A 164 -9.60 -39.79 53.65
N PRO A 165 -10.37 -39.61 54.73
CA PRO A 165 -9.94 -40.04 56.04
C PRO A 165 -9.99 -41.58 56.06
N LYS A 166 -8.88 -42.15 56.53
CA LYS A 166 -8.69 -43.54 56.92
C LYS A 166 -9.90 -44.02 57.73
N GLU A 167 -10.68 -44.95 57.18
CA GLU A 167 -11.71 -45.68 57.89
C GLU A 167 -11.04 -46.85 58.66
N PRO A 168 -11.15 -46.93 60.00
CA PRO A 168 -10.77 -48.10 60.75
C PRO A 168 -12.00 -48.96 61.06
N ALA A 169 -12.05 -50.17 60.52
CA ALA A 169 -12.70 -51.34 61.12
C ALA A 169 -12.12 -52.60 60.48
#